data_AF-A0A014M9Q3-F1
#
_entry.id   AF-A0A014M9Q3-F1
#
_cell.length_a   1.000
_cell.length_b   1.000
_cell.length_c   1.000
_cell.angle_alpha   90.00
_cell.angle_beta   90.00
_cell.angle_gamma   90.00
#
_symmetry.space_group_name_H-M   'P 1'
#
loop_
_entity.id
_entity.type
_entity.pdbx_description
1 polymer ?
#
loop_
_entity_poly.entity_id
_entity_poly.type
_entity_poly.pdbx_seq_one_letter_code
_entity_poly.pdbx_strand_id
1 'polypeptide(L)' 'MATDIPVYFCDPSSPWQRGSNENTYGLPRQYFPKDTDLFQHSREHLVAVAAELNSRPCKTLDWETPAERLVKLLAT' A
#
# COMPACT_ATOMS: atom_id res chain seq x y z
N MET A 1 8.76 -8.51 21.10
CA MET A 1 7.45 -8.72 21.76
C MET A 1 6.43 -8.99 20.67
N ALA A 2 5.57 -10.00 20.83
CA ALA A 2 4.45 -10.21 19.91
C ALA A 2 3.40 -9.12 20.16
N THR A 3 2.79 -8.58 19.10
CA THR A 3 1.89 -7.41 19.18
C THR A 3 0.44 -7.78 19.47
N ASP A 4 0.14 -9.04 19.80
CA ASP A 4 -1.23 -9.59 19.96
C ASP A 4 -2.18 -9.34 18.77
N ILE A 5 -1.62 -9.17 17.56
CA ILE A 5 -2.40 -8.96 16.33
C ILE A 5 -2.66 -10.32 15.65
N PRO A 6 -3.92 -10.64 15.30
CA PRO A 6 -4.21 -11.87 14.56
C PRO A 6 -3.58 -11.85 13.16
N VAL A 7 -2.99 -12.98 12.76
CA VAL A 7 -2.33 -13.15 11.45
C VAL A 7 -3.17 -14.09 10.59
N TYR A 8 -3.44 -13.67 9.35
CA TYR A 8 -4.25 -14.42 8.39
C TYR A 8 -3.41 -14.77 7.15
N PHE A 9 -3.64 -15.97 6.59
CA PHE A 9 -2.98 -16.45 5.38
C PHE A 9 -4.01 -16.71 4.28
N CYS A 10 -3.58 -16.56 3.02
CA CYS A 10 -4.37 -16.96 1.86
C CYS A 10 -4.07 -18.43 1.51
N ASP A 11 -5.06 -19.11 0.94
CA ASP A 11 -4.91 -20.45 0.40
C ASP A 11 -3.91 -20.47 -0.76
N PRO A 12 -3.13 -21.56 -0.91
CA PRO A 12 -2.23 -21.73 -2.05
C PRO A 12 -2.98 -21.54 -3.38
N SER A 13 -2.32 -20.90 -4.35
CA SER A 13 -2.86 -20.68 -5.70
C SER A 13 -4.17 -19.88 -5.77
N SER A 14 -4.51 -19.11 -4.73
CA SER A 14 -5.75 -18.31 -4.64
C SER A 14 -5.48 -16.80 -4.66
N PRO A 15 -5.02 -16.21 -5.80
CA PRO A 15 -4.70 -14.78 -5.90
C PRO A 15 -5.87 -13.84 -5.59
N TRP A 16 -7.11 -14.27 -5.85
CA TRP A 16 -8.31 -13.47 -5.56
C TRP A 16 -8.49 -13.14 -4.08
N GLN A 17 -7.95 -13.95 -3.14
CA GLN A 17 -7.98 -13.66 -1.71
C GLN A 17 -7.06 -12.48 -1.30
N ARG A 18 -6.22 -12.00 -2.22
CA ARG A 18 -5.29 -10.88 -2.02
C ARG A 18 -5.42 -9.80 -3.10
N GLY A 19 -6.58 -9.71 -3.76
CA GLY A 19 -6.80 -8.78 -4.88
C GLY A 19 -6.47 -7.32 -4.53
N SER A 20 -6.86 -6.84 -3.35
CA SER A 20 -6.53 -5.47 -2.90
C SER A 20 -5.03 -5.22 -2.74
N ASN A 21 -4.29 -6.23 -2.26
CA ASN A 21 -2.85 -6.15 -2.11
C ASN A 21 -2.18 -6.12 -3.49
N GLU A 22 -2.58 -7.02 -4.40
CA GLU A 22 -2.06 -7.07 -5.77
C GLU A 22 -2.29 -5.77 -6.52
N ASN A 23 -3.50 -5.20 -6.43
CA ASN A 23 -3.83 -3.90 -7.04
C ASN A 23 -2.95 -2.77 -6.48
N THR A 24 -2.76 -2.74 -5.15
CA THR A 24 -1.96 -1.71 -4.50
C THR A 24 -0.47 -1.83 -4.82
N TYR A 25 0.10 -3.06 -4.83
CA TYR A 25 1.51 -3.28 -5.14
C TYR A 25 1.89 -2.91 -6.58
N GLY A 26 0.93 -2.84 -7.51
CA GLY A 26 1.17 -2.33 -8.85
C GLY A 26 1.61 -0.85 -8.89
N LEU A 27 1.20 -0.04 -7.91
CA LEU A 27 1.48 1.40 -7.92
C LEU A 27 2.96 1.72 -7.60
N PRO A 28 3.58 1.18 -6.52
CA PRO A 28 5.01 1.36 -6.30
C PRO A 28 5.88 0.85 -7.45
N ARG A 29 5.42 -0.16 -8.22
CA ARG A 29 6.17 -0.70 -9.37
C ARG A 29 6.33 0.30 -10.52
N GLN A 30 5.55 1.39 -10.54
CA GLN A 30 5.74 2.50 -11.47
C GLN A 30 7.02 3.30 -11.19
N TYR A 31 7.51 3.26 -9.94
CA TYR A 31 8.71 3.96 -9.48
C TYR A 31 9.90 3.03 -9.28
N PHE A 32 9.61 1.85 -8.73
CA PHE A 32 10.59 0.83 -8.39
C PHE A 32 10.19 -0.46 -9.11
N PRO A 33 10.63 -0.66 -10.37
CA PRO A 33 10.39 -1.88 -11.12
C PRO A 33 10.71 -3.15 -10.33
N LYS A 34 10.26 -4.30 -10.85
CA LYS A 34 10.53 -5.58 -10.20
C LYS A 34 12.04 -5.74 -9.94
N ASP A 35 12.37 -6.22 -8.74
CA ASP A 35 13.74 -6.48 -8.30
C ASP A 35 14.65 -5.23 -8.18
N THR A 36 14.07 -4.03 -8.12
CA THR A 36 14.81 -2.79 -7.79
C THR A 36 15.38 -2.86 -6.38
N ASP A 37 16.67 -2.60 -6.24
CA ASP A 37 17.34 -2.46 -4.95
C ASP A 37 16.99 -1.11 -4.30
N LEU A 38 16.14 -1.16 -3.27
CA LEU A 38 15.69 0.05 -2.58
C LEU A 38 16.78 0.76 -1.79
N PHE A 39 17.90 0.10 -1.47
CA PHE A 39 19.02 0.74 -0.76
C PHE A 39 19.76 1.76 -1.61
N GLN A 40 19.60 1.71 -2.94
CA GLN A 40 20.18 2.70 -3.86
C GLN A 40 19.38 3.99 -3.90
N HIS A 41 18.18 4.03 -3.32
CA HIS A 41 17.35 5.21 -3.23
C HIS A 41 17.49 5.88 -1.86
N SER A 42 17.52 7.22 -1.85
CA SER A 42 17.54 7.97 -0.61
C SER A 42 16.24 7.77 0.16
N ARG A 43 16.31 7.91 1.49
CA ARG A 43 15.12 7.84 2.35
C ARG A 43 14.08 8.87 1.92
N GLU A 44 14.51 10.07 1.57
CA GLU A 44 13.66 11.18 1.15
C GLU A 44 12.89 10.84 -0.12
N HIS A 45 13.54 10.16 -1.07
CA HIS A 45 12.88 9.69 -2.28
C HIS A 45 11.82 8.64 -1.98
N LEU A 46 12.13 7.64 -1.14
CA LEU A 46 11.17 6.60 -0.74
C LEU A 46 9.95 7.20 -0.03
N VAL A 47 10.19 8.17 0.86
CA VAL A 47 9.13 8.91 1.58
C VAL A 47 8.30 9.74 0.61
N ALA A 48 8.91 10.43 -0.35
CA ALA A 48 8.20 11.23 -1.34
C ALA A 48 7.27 10.37 -2.20
N VAL A 49 7.73 9.19 -2.67
CA VAL A 49 6.89 8.26 -3.41
C VAL A 49 5.72 7.75 -2.56
N ALA A 50 5.97 7.37 -1.30
CA ALA A 50 4.92 6.94 -0.39
C ALA A 50 3.89 8.04 -0.12
N ALA A 51 4.34 9.29 0.07
CA ALA A 51 3.47 10.44 0.26
C ALA A 51 2.61 10.68 -0.98
N GLU A 52 3.21 10.63 -2.17
CA GLU A 52 2.46 10.76 -3.42
C GLU A 52 1.38 9.69 -3.52
N LEU A 53 1.74 8.41 -3.34
CA LEU A 53 0.78 7.30 -3.42
C LEU A 53 -0.38 7.43 -2.41
N ASN A 54 -0.09 7.87 -1.18
CA ASN A 54 -1.12 8.08 -0.15
C ASN A 54 -1.99 9.32 -0.40
N SER A 55 -1.55 10.24 -1.26
CA SER A 55 -2.27 11.45 -1.66
C SER A 55 -3.02 11.32 -2.99
N ARG A 56 -2.96 10.15 -3.64
CA ARG A 56 -3.66 9.90 -4.91
C ARG A 56 -5.14 9.58 -4.70
N PRO A 57 -6.07 10.32 -5.33
CA PRO A 57 -7.51 10.00 -5.30
C PRO A 57 -7.80 8.59 -5.84
N CYS A 58 -8.56 7.80 -5.09
CA CYS A 58 -8.91 6.43 -5.46
C CYS A 58 -10.40 6.31 -5.75
N LYS A 59 -10.77 5.88 -6.97
CA LYS A 59 -12.19 5.70 -7.36
C LYS A 59 -12.94 4.72 -6.43
N THR A 60 -12.27 3.70 -5.92
CA THR A 60 -12.86 2.74 -4.97
C THR A 60 -13.12 3.31 -3.59
N LEU A 61 -12.57 4.50 -3.29
CA LEU A 61 -12.77 5.25 -2.06
C LEU A 61 -13.62 6.50 -2.33
N ASP A 62 -14.53 6.46 -3.30
CA ASP A 62 -15.35 7.61 -3.70
C ASP A 62 -14.52 8.86 -4.05
N TRP A 63 -13.34 8.64 -4.63
CA TRP A 63 -12.34 9.65 -4.99
C TRP A 63 -11.62 10.31 -3.80
N GLU A 64 -11.77 9.80 -2.59
CA GLU A 64 -10.90 10.15 -1.47
C GLU A 64 -9.48 9.60 -1.69
N THR A 65 -8.51 10.26 -1.09
CA THR A 65 -7.16 9.73 -0.97
C THR A 65 -7.09 8.67 0.13
N PRO A 66 -6.17 7.69 0.03
CA PRO A 66 -5.93 6.73 1.12
C PRO A 66 -5.70 7.40 2.47
N ALA A 67 -4.96 8.51 2.50
CA ALA A 67 -4.70 9.27 3.72
C ALA A 67 -5.99 9.86 4.34
N GLU A 68 -6.84 10.50 3.54
CA GLU A 68 -8.12 11.05 4.01
C GLU A 68 -9.04 9.94 4.54
N ARG A 69 -9.16 8.85 3.79
CA ARG A 69 -10.02 7.74 4.19
C ARG A 69 -9.56 7.11 5.50
N LEU A 70 -8.25 6.94 5.67
CA LEU A 70 -7.67 6.43 6.90
C LEU A 70 -7.98 7.35 8.10
N VAL A 71 -7.80 8.67 7.94
CA VAL A 71 -8.12 9.65 8.98
C VAL A 71 -9.58 9.55 9.42
N LYS A 72 -10.53 9.41 8.47
CA LYS A 72 -11.97 9.25 8.78
C LYS A 72 -12.26 7.95 9.54
N LEU A 73 -11.63 6.84 9.16
CA LEU A 73 -11.80 5.55 9.83
C LEU A 73 -11.26 5.56 11.26
N LEU A 74 -10.15 6.24 11.52
CA LEU A 74 -9.57 6.34 12.86
C LEU A 74 -10.31 7.30 13.79
N ALA A 75 -11.08 8.22 13.23
CA ALA A 75 -11.92 9.16 13.98
C ALA A 75 -13.30 8.56 14.36
N THR A 76 -13.58 7.32 13.96
CA THR A 76 -14.81 6.56 14.26
C THR A 76 -14.55 5.58 15.39
#